data_AF-A0A7S3E526-F1
#
_entry.id   AF-A0A7S3E526-F1
#
_cell.length_a   1.000
_cell.length_b   1.000
_cell.length_c   1.000
_cell.angle_alpha   90.00
_cell.angle_beta   90.00
_cell.angle_gamma   90.00
#
_symmetry.space_group_name_H-M   'P 1'
#
loop_
_entity.id
_entity.type
_entity.pdbx_description
1 polymer ?
#
loop_
_entity_poly.entity_id
_entity_poly.type
_entity_poly.pdbx_seq_one_letter_code
_entity_poly.pdbx_strand_id
1 'polypeptide(L)'
;RRCSAGAAQPGGEEERAERRREGDEAMRKLKYHEQKLLKKVNFLQWKRENNHRELQVLRRYHIQDRDDYSKYNKVCGMITKLVSMLKTLAANDPARIEITDLILDKLSHMGIVTTKKSLSQLEEISTSAFCRRRLPIIMVRNKMAETVPEAVTFIEQGHIRVGPETVTDPAFLVTKSMEDFVTWVDTSKIRKKVRQYNDTLDDFEFMN
;
A
#
# COMPACT_ATOMS: atom_id res chain seq x y z
N ARG A 1 27.90 23.77 23.97
CA ARG A 1 27.49 24.63 22.82
C ARG A 1 26.47 23.84 22.02
N ARG A 2 25.25 24.37 21.85
CA ARG A 2 24.11 23.67 21.20
C ARG A 2 24.37 23.52 19.70
N CYS A 3 24.23 22.31 19.17
CA CYS A 3 24.07 22.10 17.74
C CYS A 3 22.58 22.10 17.39
N SER A 4 22.26 22.85 16.35
CA SER A 4 20.96 23.30 15.87
C SER A 4 20.06 22.18 15.36
N ALA A 5 18.84 22.12 15.90
CA ALA A 5 17.73 21.44 15.28
C ALA A 5 17.35 22.19 13.99
N GLY A 6 17.41 21.50 12.85
CA GLY A 6 16.94 22.03 11.57
C GLY A 6 15.44 22.28 11.61
N ALA A 7 15.05 23.52 11.41
CA ALA A 7 13.65 23.93 11.28
C ALA A 7 13.07 23.34 9.99
N ALA A 8 12.06 22.48 10.12
CA ALA A 8 11.23 22.07 8.99
C ALA A 8 10.54 23.31 8.42
N GLN A 9 10.75 23.58 7.13
CA GLN A 9 10.13 24.71 6.44
C GLN A 9 8.59 24.56 6.46
N PRO A 10 7.84 25.57 6.92
CA PRO A 10 6.37 25.51 7.04
C PRO A 10 5.62 25.55 5.68
N GLY A 11 6.31 25.80 4.56
CA GLY A 11 5.68 26.03 3.26
C GLY A 11 5.04 24.81 2.59
N GLY A 12 5.42 23.58 2.97
CA GLY A 12 4.92 22.36 2.32
C GLY A 12 3.48 21.97 2.67
N GLU A 13 2.98 22.40 3.83
CA GLU A 13 1.58 22.15 4.24
C GLU A 13 0.63 23.19 3.63
N GLU A 14 1.08 24.44 3.50
CA GLU A 14 0.32 25.54 2.90
C GLU A 14 0.14 25.31 1.39
N GLU A 15 1.19 24.90 0.67
CA GLU A 15 1.11 24.58 -0.76
C GLU A 15 0.24 23.33 -1.04
N ARG A 16 0.24 22.35 -0.12
CA ARG A 16 -0.70 21.21 -0.18
C ARG A 16 -2.14 21.60 0.16
N ALA A 17 -2.34 22.63 0.98
CA ALA A 17 -3.65 23.20 1.27
C ALA A 17 -4.16 24.08 0.11
N GLU A 18 -3.28 24.82 -0.56
CA GLU A 18 -3.56 25.59 -1.78
C GLU A 18 -3.99 24.67 -2.92
N ARG A 19 -3.25 23.58 -3.18
CA ARG A 19 -3.63 22.55 -4.17
C ARG A 19 -4.91 21.78 -3.81
N ARG A 20 -5.29 21.76 -2.52
CA ARG A 20 -6.61 21.26 -2.10
C ARG A 20 -7.73 22.28 -2.38
N ARG A 21 -7.43 23.57 -2.35
CA ARG A 21 -8.35 24.66 -2.75
C ARG A 21 -8.53 24.72 -4.27
N GLU A 22 -7.48 24.41 -5.05
CA GLU A 22 -7.57 24.30 -6.53
C GLU A 22 -8.63 23.27 -6.99
N GLY A 23 -8.89 22.22 -6.19
CA GLY A 23 -9.96 21.26 -6.47
C GLY A 23 -11.39 21.82 -6.33
N ASP A 24 -11.57 22.91 -5.58
CA ASP A 24 -12.84 23.64 -5.44
C ASP A 24 -13.00 24.74 -6.52
N GLU A 25 -12.00 24.98 -7.38
CA GLU A 25 -12.01 26.08 -8.37
C GLU A 25 -12.96 25.89 -9.55
N ALA A 26 -13.54 24.70 -9.73
CA ALA A 26 -14.50 24.46 -10.82
C ALA A 26 -15.84 25.20 -10.63
N MET A 27 -16.13 25.70 -9.42
CA MET A 27 -17.39 26.38 -9.12
C MET A 27 -17.16 27.60 -8.22
N ARG A 28 -17.74 28.74 -8.61
CA ARG A 28 -17.78 29.93 -7.75
C ARG A 28 -18.40 29.59 -6.39
N LYS A 29 -17.80 30.09 -5.31
CA LYS A 29 -18.37 30.00 -3.96
C LYS A 29 -19.79 30.59 -3.92
N LEU A 30 -20.77 29.75 -3.59
CA LEU A 30 -22.18 30.13 -3.46
C LEU A 30 -22.38 31.17 -2.35
N LYS A 31 -23.31 32.11 -2.57
CA LYS A 31 -23.75 33.06 -1.55
C LYS A 31 -24.58 32.35 -0.48
N TYR A 32 -24.74 32.99 0.68
CA TYR A 32 -25.46 32.40 1.81
C TYR A 32 -26.88 31.92 1.49
N HIS A 33 -27.65 32.71 0.73
CA HIS A 33 -29.02 32.35 0.34
C HIS A 33 -29.05 31.19 -0.66
N GLU A 34 -28.09 31.12 -1.58
CA GLU A 34 -27.94 30.03 -2.55
C GLU A 34 -27.55 28.73 -1.84
N GLN A 35 -26.59 28.78 -0.90
CA GLN A 35 -26.18 27.61 -0.11
C GLN A 35 -27.31 27.12 0.80
N LYS A 36 -28.16 28.02 1.30
CA LYS A 36 -29.34 27.65 2.10
C LYS A 36 -30.39 26.88 1.28
N LEU A 37 -30.53 27.18 -0.02
CA LEU A 37 -31.38 26.44 -0.96
C LEU A 37 -30.71 25.15 -1.43
N LEU A 38 -29.41 25.20 -1.76
CA LEU A 38 -28.64 24.14 -2.40
C LEU A 38 -27.81 23.31 -1.41
N LYS A 39 -28.35 23.03 -0.21
CA LYS A 39 -27.61 22.31 0.86
C LYS A 39 -27.13 20.91 0.48
N LYS A 40 -27.82 20.25 -0.46
CA LYS A 40 -27.53 18.87 -0.89
C LYS A 40 -26.71 18.81 -2.18
N VAL A 41 -26.46 19.95 -2.83
CA VAL A 41 -25.75 19.99 -4.11
C VAL A 41 -24.26 20.09 -3.83
N ASN A 42 -23.56 19.00 -4.11
CA ASN A 42 -22.10 18.95 -4.16
C ASN A 42 -21.73 18.14 -5.39
N PHE A 43 -21.01 18.75 -6.33
CA PHE A 43 -20.62 18.10 -7.58
C PHE A 43 -19.42 17.16 -7.40
N LEU A 44 -18.57 17.39 -6.39
CA LEU A 44 -17.37 16.59 -6.13
C LEU A 44 -17.64 15.40 -5.21
N GLN A 45 -18.57 15.53 -4.26
CA GLN A 45 -18.82 14.52 -3.25
C GLN A 45 -20.28 14.06 -3.28
N TRP A 46 -20.51 12.87 -3.85
CA TRP A 46 -21.80 12.20 -3.82
C TRP A 46 -21.87 11.18 -2.69
N LYS A 47 -23.01 11.12 -1.98
CA LYS A 47 -23.19 10.23 -0.82
C LYS A 47 -23.04 8.74 -1.15
N ARG A 48 -23.32 8.34 -2.39
CA ARG A 48 -23.20 6.94 -2.84
C ARG A 48 -21.76 6.58 -3.23
N GLU A 49 -20.91 7.57 -3.45
CA GLU A 49 -19.54 7.36 -3.89
C GLU A 49 -18.59 7.47 -2.70
N ASN A 50 -18.07 6.34 -2.23
CA ASN A 50 -16.98 6.32 -1.25
C ASN A 50 -15.61 6.58 -1.90
N ASN A 51 -15.60 7.41 -2.95
CA ASN A 51 -14.47 7.65 -3.85
C ASN A 51 -13.29 8.32 -3.13
N HIS A 52 -13.58 9.15 -2.11
CA HIS A 52 -12.51 9.86 -1.39
C HIS A 52 -11.54 8.92 -0.67
N ARG A 53 -12.06 7.88 0.01
CA ARG A 53 -11.20 6.91 0.72
C ARG A 53 -10.40 6.07 -0.27
N GLU A 54 -11.02 5.67 -1.37
CA GLU A 54 -10.36 4.96 -2.47
C GLU A 54 -9.20 5.80 -3.05
N LEU A 55 -9.48 7.03 -3.47
CA LEU A 55 -8.48 7.96 -4.02
C LEU A 55 -7.34 8.24 -3.05
N GLN A 56 -7.63 8.38 -1.75
CA GLN A 56 -6.61 8.54 -0.73
C GLN A 56 -5.66 7.33 -0.66
N VAL A 57 -6.20 6.11 -0.74
CA VAL A 57 -5.41 4.87 -0.72
C VAL A 57 -4.61 4.72 -2.01
N LEU A 58 -5.23 4.97 -3.16
CA LEU A 58 -4.57 4.92 -4.48
C LEU A 58 -3.38 5.89 -4.53
N ARG A 59 -3.57 7.14 -4.11
CA ARG A 59 -2.50 8.15 -4.07
C ARG A 59 -1.41 7.80 -3.06
N ARG A 60 -1.77 7.29 -1.88
CA ARG A 60 -0.82 6.96 -0.82
C ARG A 60 0.13 5.83 -1.22
N TYR A 61 -0.38 4.80 -1.89
CA TYR A 61 0.40 3.61 -2.25
C TYR A 61 0.78 3.56 -3.73
N HIS A 62 0.53 4.64 -4.48
CA HIS A 62 0.81 4.75 -5.90
C HIS A 62 0.28 3.55 -6.71
N ILE A 63 -1.01 3.26 -6.54
CA ILE A 63 -1.69 2.19 -7.27
C ILE A 63 -2.15 2.75 -8.62
N GLN A 64 -1.69 2.14 -9.70
CA GLN A 64 -2.01 2.55 -11.07
C GLN A 64 -3.46 2.16 -11.44
N ASP A 65 -3.80 0.89 -11.23
CA ASP A 65 -5.11 0.37 -11.60
C ASP A 65 -6.15 0.56 -10.49
N ARG A 66 -7.25 1.25 -10.83
CA ARG A 66 -8.37 1.43 -9.91
C ARG A 66 -9.05 0.09 -9.57
N ASP A 67 -9.07 -0.84 -10.51
CA ASP A 67 -9.69 -2.16 -10.34
C ASP A 67 -9.02 -2.99 -9.24
N ASP A 68 -7.72 -2.82 -9.01
CA ASP A 68 -6.99 -3.48 -7.93
C ASP A 68 -7.60 -3.15 -6.58
N TYR A 69 -7.92 -1.87 -6.34
CA TYR A 69 -8.53 -1.45 -5.09
C TYR A 69 -9.89 -2.12 -4.88
N SER A 70 -10.71 -2.19 -5.93
CA SER A 70 -12.01 -2.87 -5.90
C SER A 70 -11.86 -4.37 -5.61
N LYS A 71 -10.89 -5.05 -6.24
CA LYS A 71 -10.58 -6.46 -6.00
C LYS A 71 -10.14 -6.68 -4.55
N TYR A 72 -9.22 -5.88 -4.01
CA TYR A 72 -8.79 -5.98 -2.62
C TYR A 72 -9.95 -5.74 -1.65
N ASN A 73 -10.82 -4.77 -1.94
CA ASN A 73 -11.98 -4.49 -1.10
C ASN A 73 -12.98 -5.66 -1.07
N LYS A 74 -13.19 -6.33 -2.19
CA LYS A 74 -13.99 -7.57 -2.25
C LYS A 74 -13.39 -8.68 -1.39
N VAL A 75 -12.07 -8.87 -1.46
CA VAL A 75 -11.37 -9.87 -0.63
C VAL A 75 -11.49 -9.55 0.86
N CYS A 76 -11.29 -8.29 1.27
CA CYS A 76 -11.55 -7.84 2.62
C CYS A 76 -12.99 -8.16 3.06
N GLY A 77 -13.99 -7.89 2.21
CA GLY A 77 -15.39 -8.19 2.50
C GLY A 77 -15.69 -9.69 2.65
N MET A 78 -15.01 -10.55 1.87
CA MET A 78 -15.14 -12.00 2.02
C MET A 78 -14.55 -12.48 3.34
N ILE A 79 -13.40 -11.94 3.75
CA ILE A 79 -12.77 -12.28 5.04
C ILE A 79 -13.64 -11.83 6.20
N THR A 80 -14.15 -10.59 6.19
CA THR A 80 -15.01 -10.09 7.28
C THR A 80 -16.33 -10.82 7.36
N LYS A 81 -16.91 -11.23 6.22
CA LYS A 81 -18.10 -12.09 6.20
C LYS A 81 -17.82 -13.47 6.79
N LEU A 82 -16.66 -14.06 6.51
CA LEU A 82 -16.26 -15.34 7.11
C LEU A 82 -16.09 -15.21 8.62
N VAL A 83 -15.44 -14.14 9.08
CA VAL A 83 -15.26 -13.85 10.51
C VAL A 83 -16.60 -13.61 11.21
N SER A 84 -17.54 -12.91 10.59
CA SER A 84 -18.86 -12.68 11.17
C SER A 84 -19.66 -13.97 11.31
N MET A 85 -19.58 -14.88 10.33
CA MET A 85 -20.15 -16.22 10.44
C MET A 85 -19.51 -17.01 11.59
N LEU A 86 -18.18 -17.01 11.71
CA LEU A 86 -17.47 -17.71 12.80
C LEU A 86 -17.84 -17.18 14.19
N LYS A 87 -18.15 -15.88 14.30
CA LYS A 87 -18.63 -15.28 15.55
C LYS A 87 -20.03 -15.76 15.96
N THR A 88 -20.88 -16.14 15.01
CA THR A 88 -22.21 -16.68 15.34
C THR A 88 -22.18 -18.11 15.89
N LEU A 89 -21.09 -18.85 15.65
CA LEU A 89 -20.90 -20.20 16.17
C LEU A 89 -20.45 -20.19 17.64
N ALA A 90 -20.76 -21.28 18.36
CA ALA A 90 -20.32 -21.47 19.75
C ALA A 90 -18.78 -21.51 19.84
N ALA A 91 -18.22 -21.01 20.94
CA ALA A 91 -16.76 -20.92 21.11
C ALA A 91 -16.05 -22.28 21.18
N ASN A 92 -16.76 -23.33 21.61
CA ASN A 92 -16.20 -24.67 21.81
C ASN A 92 -16.42 -25.60 20.61
N ASP A 93 -17.00 -25.11 19.51
CA ASP A 93 -17.21 -25.91 18.32
C ASP A 93 -15.85 -26.20 17.63
N PRO A 94 -15.47 -27.47 17.40
CA PRO A 94 -14.19 -27.80 16.76
C PRO A 94 -14.00 -27.13 15.40
N ALA A 95 -15.06 -27.03 14.60
CA ALA A 95 -15.00 -26.40 13.28
C ALA A 95 -14.62 -24.91 13.38
N ARG A 96 -15.11 -24.21 14.40
CA ARG A 96 -14.74 -22.79 14.63
C ARG A 96 -13.26 -22.66 14.94
N ILE A 97 -12.71 -23.53 15.78
CA ILE A 97 -11.29 -23.49 16.19
C ILE A 97 -10.40 -23.75 14.97
N GLU A 98 -10.66 -24.84 14.24
CA GLU A 98 -9.86 -25.23 13.06
C GLU A 98 -9.87 -24.15 11.97
N ILE A 99 -11.05 -23.61 11.64
CA ILE A 99 -11.17 -22.58 10.60
C ILE A 99 -10.51 -21.26 11.07
N THR A 100 -10.63 -20.92 12.35
CA THR A 100 -10.00 -19.72 12.91
C THR A 100 -8.48 -19.81 12.81
N ASP A 101 -7.90 -20.94 13.20
CA ASP A 101 -6.46 -21.18 13.12
C ASP A 101 -5.97 -21.13 11.68
N LEU A 102 -6.69 -21.76 10.75
CA LEU A 102 -6.35 -21.77 9.33
C LEU A 102 -6.37 -20.37 8.70
N ILE A 103 -7.37 -19.54 9.03
CA ILE A 103 -7.46 -18.16 8.53
C ILE A 103 -6.32 -17.31 9.10
N LEU A 104 -6.07 -17.42 10.42
CA LEU A 104 -5.01 -16.68 11.09
C LEU A 104 -3.63 -17.03 10.53
N ASP A 105 -3.37 -18.32 10.31
CA ASP A 105 -2.13 -18.79 9.72
C ASP A 105 -1.94 -18.29 8.29
N LYS A 106 -2.98 -18.39 7.45
CA LYS A 106 -2.92 -17.93 6.06
C LYS A 106 -2.68 -16.42 5.98
N LEU A 107 -3.41 -15.61 6.75
CA LEU A 107 -3.26 -14.16 6.76
C LEU A 107 -1.93 -13.69 7.38
N SER A 108 -1.41 -14.44 8.36
CA SER A 108 -0.10 -14.19 8.96
C SER A 108 1.04 -14.54 7.99
N HIS A 109 0.94 -15.65 7.27
CA HIS A 109 1.91 -16.04 6.24
C HIS A 109 1.97 -15.02 5.10
N MET A 110 0.81 -14.50 4.66
CA MET A 110 0.74 -13.40 3.69
C MET A 110 1.23 -12.05 4.25
N GLY A 111 1.37 -11.91 5.58
CA GLY A 111 1.88 -10.70 6.22
C GLY A 111 0.86 -9.56 6.36
N ILE A 112 -0.44 -9.86 6.22
CA ILE A 112 -1.52 -8.87 6.37
C ILE A 112 -1.75 -8.55 7.85
N VAL A 113 -1.65 -9.58 8.69
CA VAL A 113 -1.81 -9.50 10.14
C VAL A 113 -0.48 -9.82 10.81
N THR A 114 -0.04 -8.94 11.71
CA THR A 114 1.23 -9.09 12.41
C THR A 114 1.17 -10.14 13.53
N THR A 115 0.02 -10.25 14.20
CA THR A 115 -0.15 -11.06 15.42
C THR A 115 -1.24 -12.11 15.24
N LYS A 116 -0.95 -13.38 15.55
CA LYS A 116 -1.89 -14.51 15.41
C LYS A 116 -2.93 -14.63 16.54
N LYS A 117 -3.05 -13.64 17.43
CA LYS A 117 -3.68 -13.85 18.75
C LYS A 117 -5.17 -13.51 18.81
N SER A 118 -5.71 -12.68 17.91
CA SER A 118 -7.06 -12.16 18.08
C SER A 118 -7.89 -12.14 16.80
N LEU A 119 -9.05 -12.81 16.87
CA LEU A 119 -10.10 -12.79 15.83
C LEU A 119 -10.63 -11.37 15.57
N SER A 120 -10.60 -10.49 16.58
CA SER A 120 -11.03 -9.09 16.44
C SER A 120 -10.21 -8.30 15.42
N GLN A 121 -8.92 -8.60 15.26
CA GLN A 121 -8.07 -7.95 14.24
C GLN A 121 -8.52 -8.28 12.81
N LEU A 122 -9.19 -9.43 12.63
CA LEU A 122 -9.67 -9.86 11.32
C LEU A 122 -10.93 -9.10 10.87
N GLU A 123 -11.68 -8.54 11.81
CA GLU A 123 -12.87 -7.72 11.52
C GLU A 123 -12.48 -6.33 10.98
N GLU A 124 -11.37 -5.78 11.47
CA GLU A 124 -10.88 -4.44 11.10
C GLU A 124 -9.88 -4.46 9.92
N ILE A 125 -9.83 -5.57 9.16
CA ILE A 125 -8.91 -5.65 8.01
C ILE A 125 -9.27 -4.60 6.97
N SER A 126 -8.34 -3.70 6.72
CA SER A 126 -8.45 -2.67 5.71
C SER A 126 -7.75 -3.07 4.40
N THR A 127 -8.24 -2.55 3.29
CA THR A 127 -7.59 -2.65 1.96
C THR A 127 -6.15 -2.14 1.97
N SER A 128 -5.85 -1.16 2.82
CA SER A 128 -4.49 -0.66 3.07
C SER A 128 -3.52 -1.75 3.55
N ALA A 129 -3.98 -2.79 4.23
CA ALA A 129 -3.12 -3.89 4.66
C ALA A 129 -2.55 -4.67 3.47
N PHE A 130 -3.38 -4.94 2.44
CA PHE A 130 -2.94 -5.55 1.19
C PHE A 130 -2.03 -4.62 0.40
N CYS A 131 -2.37 -3.33 0.31
CA CYS A 131 -1.58 -2.35 -0.44
C CYS A 131 -0.14 -2.23 0.13
N ARG A 132 0.01 -2.36 1.45
CA ARG A 132 1.33 -2.35 2.14
C ARG A 132 2.20 -3.59 1.86
N ARG A 133 1.63 -4.66 1.29
CA ARG A 133 2.33 -5.89 0.90
C ARG A 133 2.66 -5.96 -0.59
N ARG A 134 2.31 -4.93 -1.38
CA ARG A 134 2.76 -4.82 -2.78
C ARG A 134 4.27 -4.63 -2.84
N LEU A 135 4.89 -5.20 -3.87
CA LEU A 135 6.33 -5.17 -4.09
C LEU A 135 6.96 -3.75 -3.99
N PRO A 136 6.41 -2.68 -4.60
CA PRO A 136 7.01 -1.34 -4.52
C PRO A 136 7.08 -0.81 -3.08
N ILE A 137 6.06 -1.10 -2.26
CA ILE A 137 6.01 -0.61 -0.87
C ILE A 137 7.02 -1.34 0.00
N ILE A 138 7.23 -2.64 -0.25
CA ILE A 138 8.23 -3.44 0.46
C ILE A 138 9.63 -3.00 0.09
N MET A 139 9.89 -2.68 -1.18
CA MET A 139 11.18 -2.13 -1.60
C MET A 139 11.54 -0.82 -0.89
N VAL A 140 10.59 0.11 -0.78
CA VAL A 140 10.79 1.39 -0.06
C VAL A 140 11.00 1.14 1.43
N ARG A 141 10.33 0.14 2.01
CA ARG A 141 10.55 -0.27 3.41
C ARG A 141 11.95 -0.84 3.62
N ASN A 142 12.41 -1.67 2.68
CA ASN A 142 13.75 -2.29 2.67
C ASN A 142 14.86 -1.34 2.19
N LYS A 143 14.54 -0.06 1.95
CA LYS A 143 15.50 0.99 1.51
C LYS A 143 16.17 0.69 0.17
N MET A 144 15.53 -0.08 -0.70
CA MET A 144 16.00 -0.31 -2.08
C MET A 144 15.68 0.87 -3.02
N ALA A 145 14.62 1.61 -2.73
CA ALA A 145 14.22 2.82 -3.46
C ALA A 145 13.84 3.91 -2.46
N GLU A 146 14.01 5.17 -2.84
CA GLU A 146 13.69 6.31 -1.98
C GLU A 146 12.19 6.59 -1.98
N THR A 147 11.55 6.47 -3.15
CA THR A 147 10.13 6.78 -3.34
C THR A 147 9.35 5.63 -3.98
N VAL A 148 8.04 5.58 -3.75
CA VAL A 148 7.17 4.53 -4.32
C VAL A 148 7.08 4.60 -5.85
N PRO A 149 6.93 5.78 -6.49
CA PRO A 149 6.90 5.85 -7.95
C PRO A 149 8.19 5.35 -8.59
N GLU A 150 9.35 5.66 -8.00
CA GLU A 150 10.65 5.16 -8.45
C GLU A 150 10.77 3.64 -8.28
N ALA A 151 10.26 3.09 -7.17
CA ALA A 151 10.20 1.63 -7.00
C ALA A 151 9.36 0.98 -8.11
N VAL A 152 8.25 1.60 -8.51
CA VAL A 152 7.40 1.11 -9.61
C VAL A 152 8.15 1.12 -10.94
N THR A 153 8.87 2.21 -11.27
CA THR A 153 9.64 2.27 -12.52
C THR A 153 10.75 1.22 -12.56
N PHE A 154 11.42 0.93 -11.43
CA PHE A 154 12.42 -0.14 -11.37
C PHE A 154 11.82 -1.53 -11.58
N ILE A 155 10.61 -1.78 -11.09
CA ILE A 155 9.90 -3.05 -11.28
C ILE A 155 9.49 -3.19 -12.74
N GLU A 156 8.89 -2.16 -13.33
CA GLU A 156 8.46 -2.17 -14.74
C GLU A 156 9.64 -2.35 -15.71
N GLN A 157 10.81 -1.82 -15.36
CA GLN A 157 12.05 -2.03 -16.11
C GLN A 157 12.66 -3.43 -15.94
N GLY A 158 12.16 -4.23 -14.99
CA GLY A 158 12.64 -5.59 -14.73
C GLY A 158 13.96 -5.64 -13.95
N HIS A 159 14.25 -4.65 -13.11
CA HIS A 159 15.50 -4.63 -12.31
C HIS A 159 15.42 -5.45 -11.02
N ILE A 160 14.24 -5.93 -10.64
CA ILE A 160 13.99 -6.66 -9.39
C ILE A 160 13.61 -8.11 -9.66
N ARG A 161 14.09 -8.99 -8.79
CA ARG A 161 13.68 -10.38 -8.70
C ARG A 161 13.22 -10.72 -7.30
N VAL A 162 12.32 -11.70 -7.21
CA VAL A 162 11.92 -12.32 -5.95
C VAL A 162 12.38 -13.76 -6.01
N GLY A 163 13.43 -14.09 -5.26
CA GLY A 163 14.12 -15.37 -5.42
C GLY A 163 14.77 -15.48 -6.81
N PRO A 164 14.52 -16.57 -7.58
CA PRO A 164 15.11 -16.74 -8.90
C PRO A 164 14.38 -15.99 -10.02
N GLU A 165 13.11 -15.64 -9.82
CA GLU A 165 12.25 -15.09 -10.88
C GLU A 165 12.26 -13.56 -10.91
N THR A 166 12.42 -12.99 -12.11
CA THR A 166 12.31 -11.56 -12.35
C THR A 166 10.84 -11.14 -12.36
N VAL A 167 10.49 -10.12 -11.58
CA VAL A 167 9.10 -9.63 -11.48
C VAL A 167 8.98 -8.30 -12.20
N THR A 168 8.08 -8.23 -13.19
CA THR A 168 7.77 -7.00 -13.95
C THR A 168 6.53 -6.29 -13.44
N ASP A 169 5.67 -6.98 -12.68
CA ASP A 169 4.35 -6.46 -12.30
C ASP A 169 4.40 -5.79 -10.91
N PRO A 170 4.10 -4.48 -10.80
CA PRO A 170 4.07 -3.77 -9.51
C PRO A 170 2.92 -4.22 -8.59
N ALA A 171 1.95 -4.96 -9.12
CA ALA A 171 0.84 -5.55 -8.37
C ALA A 171 1.19 -6.84 -7.64
N PHE A 172 2.41 -7.35 -7.81
CA PHE A 172 2.86 -8.55 -7.12
C PHE A 172 2.83 -8.39 -5.59
N LEU A 173 2.14 -9.33 -4.93
CA LEU A 173 2.00 -9.35 -3.47
C LEU A 173 3.06 -10.26 -2.86
N VAL A 174 3.94 -9.69 -2.06
CA VAL A 174 5.04 -10.43 -1.44
C VAL A 174 4.59 -10.96 -0.08
N THR A 175 4.69 -12.27 0.12
CA THR A 175 4.41 -12.92 1.41
C THR A 175 5.53 -12.65 2.41
N LYS A 176 5.31 -12.94 3.69
CA LYS A 176 6.32 -12.68 4.73
C LYS A 176 7.61 -13.48 4.48
N SER A 177 7.50 -14.71 3.99
CA SER A 177 8.64 -15.56 3.68
C SER A 177 9.38 -15.14 2.41
N MET A 178 8.69 -14.52 1.45
CA MET A 178 9.30 -14.06 0.19
C MET A 178 10.03 -12.71 0.32
N GLU A 179 9.77 -11.96 1.39
CA GLU A 179 10.31 -10.62 1.65
C GLU A 179 11.84 -10.61 1.71
N ASP A 180 12.45 -11.66 2.26
CA ASP A 180 13.91 -11.78 2.40
C ASP A 180 14.61 -12.06 1.06
N PHE A 181 13.87 -12.57 0.07
CA PHE A 181 14.40 -12.92 -1.25
C PHE A 181 14.22 -11.81 -2.30
N VAL A 182 13.72 -10.64 -1.90
CA VAL A 182 13.59 -9.48 -2.79
C VAL A 182 14.96 -8.86 -3.01
N THR A 183 15.52 -9.02 -4.21
CA THR A 183 16.87 -8.53 -4.55
C THR A 183 16.92 -7.94 -5.96
N TRP A 184 18.00 -7.22 -6.26
CA TRP A 184 18.29 -6.78 -7.63
C TRP A 184 18.65 -7.97 -8.51
N VAL A 185 18.21 -7.93 -9.77
CA VAL A 185 18.69 -8.84 -10.81
C VAL A 185 20.21 -8.72 -10.94
N ASP A 186 20.89 -9.84 -11.16
CA ASP A 186 22.36 -9.88 -11.20
C ASP A 186 22.92 -8.97 -12.31
N THR A 187 22.29 -8.95 -13.49
CA THR A 187 22.67 -8.11 -14.64
C THR A 187 22.23 -6.64 -14.53
N SER A 188 21.60 -6.25 -13.42
CA SER A 188 21.04 -4.90 -13.27
C SER A 188 22.13 -3.82 -13.18
N LYS A 189 21.96 -2.75 -13.97
CA LYS A 189 22.82 -1.56 -13.91
C LYS A 189 22.76 -0.87 -12.55
N ILE A 190 21.62 -0.93 -11.88
CA ILE A 190 21.45 -0.33 -10.54
C ILE A 190 22.34 -1.06 -9.54
N ARG A 191 22.34 -2.40 -9.58
CA ARG A 191 23.21 -3.22 -8.74
C ARG A 191 24.69 -2.93 -9.00
N LYS A 192 25.09 -2.81 -10.28
CA LYS A 192 26.46 -2.43 -10.66
C LYS A 192 26.85 -1.09 -10.03
N LYS A 193 25.98 -0.09 -10.13
CA LYS A 193 26.22 1.25 -9.56
C LYS A 193 26.31 1.23 -8.03
N VAL A 194 25.46 0.47 -7.35
CA VAL A 194 25.50 0.31 -5.89
C VAL A 194 26.78 -0.38 -5.43
N ARG A 195 27.21 -1.45 -6.10
CA ARG A 195 28.48 -2.13 -5.78
C ARG A 195 29.70 -1.27 -6.07
N GLN A 196 29.67 -0.50 -7.16
CA GLN A 196 30.72 0.46 -7.48
C GLN A 196 30.83 1.55 -6.41
N TYR A 197 29.69 2.06 -5.92
CA TYR A 197 29.68 3.03 -4.83
C TYR A 197 30.25 2.46 -3.52
N ASN A 198 30.05 1.16 -3.28
CA ASN A 198 30.57 0.45 -2.12
C ASN A 198 31.99 -0.12 -2.33
N ASP A 199 32.66 0.16 -3.46
CA ASP A 199 33.97 -0.40 -3.83
C ASP A 199 34.05 -1.94 -3.78
N THR A 200 32.91 -2.63 -3.97
CA THR A 200 32.77 -4.10 -3.96
C THR A 200 32.48 -4.66 -5.35
N LEU A 201 32.78 -3.88 -6.39
CA LEU A 201 32.49 -4.25 -7.76
C LEU A 201 33.51 -5.29 -8.25
N ASP A 202 33.03 -6.50 -8.50
CA ASP A 202 33.74 -7.51 -9.27
C ASP A 202 33.14 -7.58 -10.68
N ASP A 203 33.93 -7.24 -11.70
CA ASP A 203 33.49 -7.23 -13.10
C ASP A 203 33.27 -8.64 -13.68
N PHE A 204 33.84 -9.71 -13.08
CA PHE A 204 33.64 -11.08 -13.55
C PHE A 204 32.18 -11.55 -13.39
N GLU A 205 31.47 -11.08 -12.35
CA GLU A 205 30.08 -11.48 -12.10
C GLU A 205 29.07 -10.93 -13.13
N PHE A 206 29.46 -9.94 -13.95
CA PHE A 206 28.55 -9.25 -14.89
C PHE A 206 28.76 -9.62 -16.36
N MET A 207 29.70 -10.53 -16.68
CA MET A 207 30.01 -10.91 -18.07
C MET A 207 29.12 -12.02 -18.66
N ASN A 208 28.21 -12.60 -17.88
CA ASN A 208 27.30 -13.66 -18.31
C ASN A 208 25.85 -13.19 -18.45
#